data_AF-A0A2S8Z625-F1
#
_entry.id   AF-A0A2S8Z625-F1
#
_cell.length_a   1.000
_cell.length_b   1.000
_cell.length_c   1.000
_cell.angle_alpha   90.00
_cell.angle_beta   90.00
_cell.angle_gamma   90.00
#
_symmetry.space_group_name_H-M   'P 1'
#
loop_
_entity.id
_entity.type
_entity.pdbx_description
1 polymer ?
#
loop_
_entity_poly.entity_id
_entity_poly.type
_entity_poly.pdbx_seq_one_letter_code
_entity_poly.pdbx_strand_id
1 'polypeptide(L)'
;MRERIGDLGGHSPDAAAIDGIREVLLMHLDDQWTEHLGLLQATRDGIHLRALGGQNPLDEFHTIALKEFDGFFDRAYAAAGEALRQDGDLDIQAALDAGRARRPSATWTYMVTDNPLGDASSRAAEALRAMWKGRSRR
;
A
#
# COMPACT_ATOMS: atom_id res chain seq x y z
N MET A 1 -1.50 20.42 13.19
CA MET A 1 -1.15 21.05 11.88
C MET A 1 -1.73 22.46 11.73
N ARG A 2 -3.02 22.68 12.00
CA ARG A 2 -3.67 24.02 12.00
C ARG A 2 -3.05 25.01 13.01
N GLU A 3 -2.61 24.56 14.18
CA GLU A 3 -2.03 25.42 15.22
C GLU A 3 -0.60 25.91 14.96
N ARG A 4 0.14 25.30 14.02
CA ARG A 4 1.51 25.73 13.68
C ARG A 4 1.59 26.78 12.56
N ILE A 5 0.44 27.16 12.00
CA ILE A 5 0.32 28.11 10.87
C ILE A 5 -0.03 29.52 11.37
N GLY A 6 -0.25 29.70 12.68
CA GLY A 6 -0.82 30.93 13.25
C GLY A 6 0.12 32.12 13.41
N ASP A 7 1.43 32.00 13.14
CA ASP A 7 2.41 33.03 13.53
C ASP A 7 3.20 33.65 12.37
N LEU A 8 2.66 33.58 11.14
CA LEU A 8 3.17 34.34 10.00
C LEU A 8 2.17 35.44 9.65
N GLY A 9 2.60 36.69 9.82
CA GLY A 9 1.76 37.87 9.67
C GLY A 9 0.99 37.95 8.34
N GLY A 10 -0.28 38.35 8.44
CA GLY A 10 -0.97 39.19 7.46
C GLY A 10 -1.39 38.58 6.12
N HIS A 11 -0.91 37.42 5.69
CA HIS A 11 -1.37 36.75 4.47
C HIS A 11 -1.76 35.32 4.80
N SER A 12 -3.06 35.07 4.87
CA SER A 12 -3.57 33.69 4.80
C SER A 12 -2.96 33.08 3.53
N PRO A 13 -2.32 31.89 3.59
CA PRO A 13 -1.73 31.30 2.40
C PRO A 13 -2.77 31.22 1.29
N ASP A 14 -2.42 31.70 0.10
CA ASP A 14 -3.31 31.70 -1.05
C ASP A 14 -3.90 30.30 -1.23
N ALA A 15 -5.21 30.21 -1.50
CA ALA A 15 -5.89 28.92 -1.62
C ALA A 15 -5.17 27.98 -2.61
N ALA A 16 -4.57 28.55 -3.66
CA ALA A 16 -3.75 27.84 -4.63
C ALA A 16 -2.50 27.18 -4.02
N ALA A 17 -1.83 27.82 -3.06
CA ALA A 17 -0.68 27.26 -2.36
C ALA A 17 -1.10 26.09 -1.45
N ILE A 18 -2.25 26.21 -0.76
CA ILE A 18 -2.81 25.12 0.05
C ILE A 18 -3.14 23.91 -0.82
N ASP A 19 -3.77 24.14 -1.97
CA ASP A 19 -4.14 23.08 -2.90
C ASP A 19 -2.91 22.40 -3.51
N GLY A 20 -1.88 23.18 -3.87
CA GLY A 20 -0.61 22.63 -4.36
C GLY A 20 0.11 21.77 -3.33
N ILE A 21 0.21 22.24 -2.07
CA ILE A 21 0.77 21.44 -0.97
C ILE A 21 -0.02 20.15 -0.76
N ARG A 22 -1.35 20.21 -0.84
CA ARG A 22 -2.21 19.02 -0.72
C ARG A 22 -1.92 18.03 -1.85
N GLU A 23 -1.78 18.50 -3.09
CA GLU A 23 -1.51 17.65 -4.23
C GLU A 23 -0.15 16.94 -4.09
N VAL A 24 0.90 17.67 -3.70
CA VAL A 24 2.23 17.07 -3.43
C VAL A 24 2.15 16.03 -2.32
N LEU A 25 1.45 16.34 -1.22
CA LEU A 25 1.26 15.40 -0.13
C LEU A 25 0.52 14.13 -0.59
N LEU A 26 -0.54 14.27 -1.39
CA LEU A 26 -1.28 13.13 -1.92
C LEU A 26 -0.41 12.24 -2.82
N MET A 27 0.47 12.83 -3.63
CA MET A 27 1.41 12.05 -4.44
C MET A 27 2.33 11.20 -3.55
N HIS A 28 2.92 11.78 -2.50
CA HIS A 28 3.81 11.05 -1.61
C HIS A 28 3.09 10.03 -0.72
N LEU A 29 1.82 10.27 -0.36
CA LEU A 29 1.00 9.26 0.31
C LEU A 29 0.73 8.06 -0.60
N ASP A 30 0.42 8.30 -1.87
CA ASP A 30 0.20 7.25 -2.87
C ASP A 30 1.48 6.43 -3.11
N ASP A 31 2.64 7.08 -3.22
CA ASP A 31 3.94 6.43 -3.34
C ASP A 31 4.22 5.51 -2.13
N GLN A 32 4.05 6.02 -0.89
CA GLN A 32 4.28 5.23 0.32
C GLN A 32 3.29 4.08 0.44
N TRP A 33 2.02 4.30 0.07
CA TRP A 33 1.00 3.26 0.10
C TRP A 33 1.29 2.14 -0.90
N THR A 34 1.72 2.50 -2.11
CA THR A 34 2.12 1.55 -3.15
C THR A 34 3.29 0.68 -2.69
N GLU A 35 4.30 1.29 -2.08
CA GLU A 35 5.44 0.56 -1.50
C GLU A 35 4.98 -0.40 -0.39
N HIS A 36 4.11 0.07 0.51
CA HIS A 36 3.57 -0.77 1.58
C HIS A 36 2.78 -1.97 1.04
N LEU A 37 1.94 -1.77 0.02
CA LEU A 37 1.22 -2.87 -0.64
C LEU A 37 2.18 -3.88 -1.29
N GLY A 38 3.26 -3.39 -1.91
CA GLY A 38 4.32 -4.24 -2.46
C GLY A 38 4.99 -5.11 -1.38
N LEU A 39 5.31 -4.51 -0.23
CA LEU A 39 5.85 -5.23 0.92
C LEU A 39 4.87 -6.29 1.43
N LEU A 40 3.58 -5.95 1.57
CA LEU A 40 2.56 -6.89 2.04
C LEU A 40 2.39 -8.06 1.07
N GLN A 41 2.47 -7.80 -0.23
CA GLN A 41 2.43 -8.86 -1.24
C GLN A 41 3.63 -9.81 -1.12
N ALA A 42 4.85 -9.28 -1.04
CA ALA A 42 6.05 -10.09 -0.81
C ALA A 42 5.98 -10.90 0.50
N THR A 43 5.42 -10.29 1.56
CA THR A 43 5.21 -10.95 2.86
C THR A 43 4.23 -12.10 2.72
N ARG A 44 3.13 -11.92 2.00
CA ARG A 44 2.12 -12.96 1.74
C ARG A 44 2.70 -14.12 0.94
N ASP A 45 3.52 -13.83 -0.07
CA ASP A 45 4.15 -14.87 -0.90
C ASP A 45 5.12 -15.75 -0.08
N GLY A 46 5.80 -15.18 0.92
CA GLY A 46 6.73 -15.89 1.81
C GLY A 46 6.10 -16.52 3.05
N ILE A 47 4.82 -16.22 3.36
CA ILE A 47 4.25 -16.51 4.68
C ILE A 47 4.12 -18.01 4.98
N HIS A 48 4.01 -18.85 3.95
CA HIS A 48 3.92 -20.31 4.12
C HIS A 48 5.17 -20.92 4.76
N LEU A 49 6.33 -20.27 4.66
CA LEU A 49 7.55 -20.71 5.35
C LEU A 49 7.44 -20.60 6.88
N ARG A 50 6.60 -19.69 7.39
CA ARG A 50 6.31 -19.57 8.83
C ARG A 50 5.56 -20.80 9.36
N ALA A 51 4.67 -21.37 8.54
CA ALA A 51 3.97 -22.60 8.87
C ALA A 51 4.94 -23.79 9.04
N LEU A 52 5.98 -23.87 8.21
CA LEU A 52 7.03 -24.89 8.33
C LEU A 52 7.80 -24.77 9.65
N GLY A 53 7.90 -23.55 10.21
CA GLY A 53 8.47 -23.28 11.53
C GLY A 53 7.51 -23.46 12.71
N GLY A 54 6.28 -23.93 12.47
CA GLY A 54 5.26 -24.13 13.51
C GLY A 54 4.57 -22.84 13.98
N GLN A 55 4.80 -21.71 13.32
CA GLN A 55 4.13 -20.44 13.60
C GLN A 55 2.80 -20.35 12.84
N ASN A 56 1.83 -19.60 13.36
CA ASN A 56 0.58 -19.32 12.64
C ASN A 56 0.83 -18.25 11.55
N PRO A 57 0.70 -18.57 10.25
CA PRO A 57 0.98 -17.62 9.17
C PRO A 57 0.13 -16.35 9.22
N LEU A 58 -1.13 -16.45 9.66
CA LEU A 58 -2.04 -15.32 9.72
C LEU A 58 -1.61 -14.30 10.79
N ASP A 59 -1.23 -14.80 11.96
CA ASP A 59 -0.79 -13.97 13.08
C ASP A 59 0.56 -13.30 12.77
N GLU A 60 1.47 -14.04 12.12
CA GLU A 60 2.75 -13.50 11.66
C GLU A 60 2.55 -12.42 10.58
N PHE A 61 1.63 -12.64 9.63
CA PHE A 61 1.30 -11.64 8.61
C PHE A 61 0.77 -10.36 9.26
N HIS A 62 -0.18 -10.46 10.18
CA HIS A 62 -0.70 -9.29 10.90
C HIS A 62 0.37 -8.57 11.71
N THR A 63 1.25 -9.32 12.38
CA THR A 63 2.36 -8.75 13.17
C THR A 63 3.31 -7.95 12.28
N ILE A 64 3.71 -8.51 11.15
CA ILE A 64 4.58 -7.83 10.18
C ILE A 64 3.86 -6.62 9.59
N ALA A 65 2.61 -6.77 9.15
CA ALA A 65 1.84 -5.69 8.55
C ALA A 65 1.71 -4.47 9.49
N LEU A 66 1.37 -4.71 10.76
CA LEU A 66 1.29 -3.65 11.77
C LEU A 66 2.64 -2.98 12.01
N LYS A 67 3.70 -3.77 12.13
CA LYS A 67 5.05 -3.26 12.36
C LYS A 67 5.52 -2.37 11.20
N GLU A 68 5.31 -2.79 9.97
CA GLU A 68 5.78 -2.04 8.79
C GLU A 68 4.91 -0.81 8.49
N PHE A 69 3.63 -0.85 8.89
CA PHE A 69 2.75 0.33 8.84
C PHE A 69 3.11 1.39 9.89
N ASP A 70 3.80 1.01 10.96
CA ASP A 70 4.25 1.97 11.98
C ASP A 70 5.14 3.05 11.36
N GLY A 71 4.87 4.31 11.71
CA GLY A 71 5.53 5.49 11.12
C GLY A 71 5.21 5.77 9.65
N PHE A 72 4.23 5.11 9.04
CA PHE A 72 3.83 5.33 7.63
C PHE A 72 3.60 6.81 7.31
N PHE A 73 2.78 7.48 8.12
CA PHE A 73 2.45 8.88 7.88
C PHE A 73 3.66 9.80 8.09
N ASP A 74 4.53 9.49 9.04
CA ASP A 74 5.74 10.29 9.28
C ASP A 74 6.67 10.24 8.08
N ARG A 75 6.85 9.06 7.46
CA ARG A 75 7.62 8.90 6.22
C ARG A 75 6.98 9.67 5.06
N ALA A 76 5.66 9.58 4.89
CA ALA A 76 4.95 10.28 3.84
C ALA A 76 5.04 11.81 4.01
N TYR A 77 4.87 12.32 5.22
CA TYR A 77 4.99 13.76 5.53
C TYR A 77 6.42 14.27 5.39
N ALA A 78 7.42 13.48 5.81
CA ALA A 78 8.81 13.82 5.63
C ALA A 78 9.18 13.90 4.14
N ALA A 79 8.79 12.90 3.35
CA ALA A 79 9.04 12.89 1.91
C ALA A 79 8.37 14.07 1.19
N ALA A 80 7.10 14.37 1.52
CA ALA A 80 6.42 15.54 0.97
C ALA A 80 7.07 16.85 1.41
N GLY A 81 7.49 16.94 2.67
CA GLY A 81 8.16 18.12 3.22
C GLY A 81 9.52 18.39 2.60
N GLU A 82 10.27 17.34 2.26
CA GLU A 82 11.53 17.40 1.52
C GLU A 82 11.29 17.83 0.07
N ALA A 83 10.31 17.22 -0.61
CA ALA A 83 9.98 17.58 -1.99
C ALA A 83 9.53 19.03 -2.14
N LEU A 84 8.80 19.55 -1.14
CA LEU A 84 8.37 20.95 -1.09
C LEU A 84 9.52 21.92 -0.81
N ARG A 85 10.65 21.48 -0.25
CA ARG A 85 11.79 22.32 0.13
C ARG A 85 13.05 21.92 -0.62
N GLN A 86 13.18 22.40 -1.86
CA GLN A 86 14.46 22.28 -2.57
C GLN A 86 15.41 23.37 -2.08
N ASP A 87 16.62 22.98 -1.66
CA ASP A 87 17.66 23.87 -1.14
C ASP A 87 17.25 24.77 0.04
N GLY A 88 16.21 24.36 0.78
CA GLY A 88 15.70 25.07 1.97
C GLY A 88 14.56 26.06 1.69
N ASP A 89 14.28 26.38 0.43
CA ASP A 89 13.21 27.27 0.02
C ASP A 89 11.95 26.50 -0.38
N LEU A 90 10.78 27.06 -0.05
CA LEU A 90 9.50 26.46 -0.42
C LEU A 90 9.23 26.69 -1.91
N ASP A 91 9.28 25.62 -2.71
CA ASP A 91 8.92 25.64 -4.12
C ASP A 91 7.83 24.59 -4.43
N ILE A 92 6.58 25.07 -4.43
CA ILE A 92 5.41 24.22 -4.69
C ILE A 92 5.36 23.81 -6.16
N GLN A 93 5.74 24.69 -7.10
CA GLN A 93 5.60 24.40 -8.53
C GLN A 93 6.65 23.38 -8.98
N ALA A 94 7.91 23.52 -8.54
CA ALA A 94 8.94 22.52 -8.82
C ALA A 94 8.56 21.15 -8.25
N ALA A 95 8.01 21.10 -7.03
CA ALA A 95 7.53 19.86 -6.42
C ALA A 95 6.40 19.20 -7.24
N LEU A 96 5.43 19.99 -7.71
CA LEU A 96 4.34 19.51 -8.55
C LEU A 96 4.83 19.00 -9.90
N ASP A 97 5.71 19.73 -10.56
CA ASP A 97 6.26 19.35 -11.87
C ASP A 97 7.06 18.05 -11.77
N ALA A 98 7.89 17.93 -10.73
CA ALA A 98 8.63 16.70 -10.45
C ALA A 98 7.70 15.51 -10.16
N GLY A 99 6.62 15.73 -9.39
CA GLY A 99 5.63 14.70 -9.10
C GLY A 99 4.82 14.27 -10.33
N ARG A 100 4.39 15.22 -11.16
CA ARG A 100 3.66 14.96 -12.41
C ARG A 100 4.50 14.21 -13.43
N ALA A 101 5.79 14.49 -13.52
CA ALA A 101 6.70 13.77 -14.42
C ALA A 101 6.83 12.27 -14.07
N ARG A 102 6.65 11.90 -12.80
CA ARG A 102 6.68 10.50 -12.35
C ARG A 102 5.35 9.76 -12.50
N ARG A 103 4.23 10.49 -12.62
CA ARG A 103 2.90 9.88 -12.63
C ARG A 103 2.67 9.02 -13.88
N PRO A 104 2.10 7.81 -13.75
CA PRO A 104 1.68 7.01 -14.89
C PRO A 104 0.65 7.76 -15.75
N SER A 105 0.80 7.71 -17.07
CA SER A 105 -0.16 8.31 -18.00
C SER A 105 -1.47 7.52 -18.14
N ALA A 106 -1.52 6.28 -17.63
CA ALA A 106 -2.69 5.42 -17.62
C ALA A 106 -2.67 4.43 -16.44
N THR A 107 -3.85 4.15 -15.86
CA THR A 107 -4.03 3.14 -14.81
C THR A 107 -4.96 2.05 -15.33
N TRP A 108 -4.49 0.80 -15.35
CA TRP A 108 -5.26 -0.37 -15.77
C TRP A 108 -5.77 -1.11 -14.54
N THR A 109 -7.07 -1.44 -14.51
CA THR A 109 -7.66 -2.20 -13.41
C THR A 109 -8.03 -3.60 -13.89
N TYR A 110 -7.62 -4.62 -13.15
CA TYR A 110 -7.95 -6.01 -13.40
C TYR A 110 -8.44 -6.69 -12.12
N MET A 111 -9.25 -7.73 -12.28
CA MET A 111 -9.71 -8.56 -11.17
C MET A 111 -8.74 -9.73 -10.99
N VAL A 112 -8.19 -9.90 -9.79
CA VAL A 112 -7.33 -11.03 -9.43
C VAL A 112 -8.13 -12.02 -8.60
N THR A 113 -8.11 -13.29 -9.00
CA THR A 113 -8.69 -14.38 -8.22
C THR A 113 -7.56 -15.11 -7.49
N ASP A 114 -7.47 -14.90 -6.17
CA ASP A 114 -6.39 -15.46 -5.35
C ASP A 114 -6.44 -16.99 -5.16
N ASN A 115 -7.52 -17.67 -5.59
CA ASN A 115 -7.57 -19.13 -5.55
C ASN A 115 -8.57 -19.73 -6.58
N PRO A 116 -8.12 -20.09 -7.79
CA PRO A 116 -9.01 -20.68 -8.80
C PRO A 116 -9.29 -22.19 -8.58
N LEU A 117 -8.66 -22.87 -7.61
CA LEU A 117 -8.71 -24.34 -7.48
C LEU A 117 -9.11 -24.87 -6.08
N GLY A 118 -9.52 -24.02 -5.15
CA GLY A 118 -9.89 -24.41 -3.78
C GLY A 118 -8.73 -24.96 -2.94
N ASP A 119 -8.98 -25.22 -1.66
CA ASP A 119 -8.00 -25.87 -0.76
C ASP A 119 -7.62 -27.27 -1.29
N ALA A 120 -6.36 -27.68 -1.11
CA ALA A 120 -5.89 -29.02 -1.48
C ALA A 120 -6.73 -30.11 -0.81
N SER A 121 -7.22 -29.86 0.40
CA SER A 121 -8.14 -30.75 1.12
C SER A 121 -9.49 -30.90 0.42
N SER A 122 -10.05 -29.81 -0.12
CA SER A 122 -11.32 -29.80 -0.85
C SER A 122 -11.22 -30.58 -2.16
N ARG A 123 -10.11 -30.43 -2.89
CA ARG A 123 -9.84 -31.23 -4.11
C ARG A 123 -9.68 -32.72 -3.78
N ALA A 124 -8.96 -33.05 -2.70
CA ALA A 124 -8.83 -34.43 -2.25
C ALA A 124 -10.19 -35.02 -1.86
N ALA A 125 -11.04 -34.25 -1.17
CA ALA A 125 -12.39 -34.66 -0.80
C ALA A 125 -13.30 -34.87 -2.03
N GLU A 126 -13.21 -34.01 -3.05
CA GLU A 126 -13.95 -34.18 -4.30
C GLU A 126 -13.48 -35.40 -5.11
N ALA A 127 -12.16 -35.62 -5.21
CA ALA A 127 -11.60 -36.79 -5.86
C ALA A 127 -12.05 -38.10 -5.19
N LEU A 128 -12.04 -38.14 -3.85
CA LEU A 128 -12.54 -39.28 -3.07
C LEU A 128 -14.04 -39.51 -3.29
N ARG A 129 -14.85 -38.45 -3.34
CA ARG A 129 -16.29 -38.54 -3.63
C ARG A 129 -16.56 -39.08 -5.05
N ALA A 130 -15.82 -38.64 -6.05
CA ALA A 130 -15.95 -39.12 -7.42
C ALA A 130 -15.60 -40.62 -7.54
N MET A 131 -14.50 -41.04 -6.91
CA MET A 131 -14.11 -42.45 -6.82
C MET A 131 -15.16 -43.35 -6.15
N TRP A 132 -15.89 -42.82 -5.16
CA TRP A 132 -16.91 -43.58 -4.46
C TRP A 132 -18.21 -43.70 -5.26
N LYS A 133 -18.63 -42.62 -5.96
CA LYS A 133 -19.77 -42.66 -6.90
C LYS A 133 -19.55 -43.60 -8.09
N GLY A 134 -18.32 -43.72 -8.60
CA GLY A 134 -17.99 -44.64 -9.69
C GLY A 134 -18.12 -46.13 -9.31
N ARG A 135 -18.01 -46.46 -8.03
CA ARG A 135 -18.09 -47.83 -7.51
C ARG A 135 -19.51 -48.33 -7.30
N SER A 136 -20.47 -47.41 -7.17
CA SER A 136 -21.88 -47.71 -6.93
C SER A 136 -22.69 -47.99 -8.21
N ARG A 137 -22.08 -47.95 -9.40
CA ARG A 137 -22.73 -48.17 -10.71
C ARG A 137 -22.29 -49.47 -11.39
N ARG A 138 -21.72 -50.43 -10.66
CA ARG A 138 -21.47 -51.80 -11.13
C ARG A 138 -22.21 -52.80 -10.26
#